data_AF-A0A259HIE9-F1
#
_entry.id   AF-A0A259HIE9-F1
#
_cell.length_a   1.000
_cell.length_b   1.000
_cell.length_c   1.000
_cell.angle_alpha   90.00
_cell.angle_beta   90.00
_cell.angle_gamma   90.00
#
_symmetry.space_group_name_H-M   'P 1'
#
loop_
_entity.id
_entity.type
_entity.pdbx_description
1 polymer ?
#
loop_
_entity_poly.entity_id
_entity_poly.type
_entity_poly.pdbx_seq_one_letter_code
_entity_poly.pdbx_strand_id
1 'polypeptide(L)'
;AGATPVLLLDESTYRPNDPQMPGLVMGADHPLAWTNCIGKGRVFYSAIGHMPETYDEPNHVRLLENAISWAATDTSACAAKAQ
;
A
#
# COMPACT_ATOMS: atom_id res chain seq x y z
N ALA A 1 11.89 1.78 -13.10
CA ALA A 1 10.67 0.96 -12.94
C ALA A 1 10.60 0.52 -11.48
N GLY A 2 9.48 0.73 -10.81
CA GLY A 2 9.34 0.43 -9.38
C GLY A 2 7.96 0.80 -8.85
N ALA A 3 7.59 0.20 -7.73
CA ALA A 3 6.36 0.51 -7.02
C ALA A 3 6.42 1.92 -6.41
N THR A 4 5.30 2.63 -6.43
CA THR A 4 5.12 3.95 -5.82
C THR A 4 4.32 3.77 -4.52
N PRO A 5 4.93 4.03 -3.35
CA PRO A 5 4.21 3.99 -2.08
C PRO A 5 3.03 4.97 -2.07
N VAL A 6 1.91 4.53 -1.50
CA VAL A 6 0.74 5.38 -1.23
C VAL A 6 0.34 5.39 0.24
N LEU A 7 0.90 4.46 1.03
CA LEU A 7 0.75 4.38 2.48
C LEU A 7 2.05 3.86 3.09
N LEU A 8 2.58 4.59 4.07
CA LEU A 8 3.72 4.19 4.89
C LEU A 8 3.25 3.91 6.32
N LEU A 9 3.89 2.96 6.99
CA LEU A 9 3.70 2.68 8.40
C LEU A 9 4.54 3.65 9.25
N ASP A 10 3.90 4.36 10.16
CA ASP A 10 4.59 5.21 11.13
C ASP A 10 5.09 4.39 12.32
N GLU A 11 6.35 3.96 12.24
CA GLU A 11 7.02 3.19 13.29
C GLU A 11 7.24 3.97 14.60
N SER A 12 7.04 5.29 14.63
CA SER A 12 7.12 6.08 15.87
C SER A 12 5.91 5.89 16.80
N THR A 13 4.82 5.34 16.27
CA THR A 13 3.56 5.14 17.01
C THR A 13 3.51 3.84 17.81
N TYR A 14 4.50 2.96 17.66
CA TYR A 14 4.58 1.69 18.39
C TYR A 14 6.04 1.33 18.75
N ARG A 15 6.26 0.12 19.27
CA ARG A 15 7.58 -0.36 19.70
C ARG A 15 8.09 -1.47 18.78
N PRO A 16 8.69 -1.14 17.62
CA PRO A 16 9.25 -2.13 16.70
C PRO A 16 10.60 -2.69 17.16
N ASN A 17 11.26 -2.07 18.15
CA ASN A 17 12.62 -2.39 18.60
C ASN A 17 12.66 -3.33 19.82
N ASP A 18 11.75 -4.31 19.90
CA ASP A 18 11.73 -5.28 20.99
C ASP A 18 12.97 -6.20 20.94
N PRO A 19 13.83 -6.23 21.99
CA PRO A 19 14.97 -7.14 22.04
C PRO A 19 14.61 -8.63 21.93
N GLN A 20 13.36 -9.01 22.25
CA GLN A 20 12.86 -10.38 22.14
C GLN A 20 12.46 -10.74 20.69
N MET A 21 12.23 -9.74 19.83
CA MET A 21 11.92 -9.92 18.41
C MET A 21 12.80 -8.99 17.55
N PRO A 22 14.10 -9.30 17.41
CA PRO A 22 15.01 -8.48 16.62
C PRO A 22 14.65 -8.52 15.12
N GLY A 23 14.89 -7.41 14.41
CA GLY A 23 14.75 -7.34 12.95
C GLY A 23 13.38 -6.89 12.43
N LEU A 24 12.52 -6.35 13.30
CA LEU A 24 11.20 -5.82 12.89
C LEU A 24 11.21 -4.34 12.45
N VAL A 25 12.30 -3.62 12.72
CA VAL A 25 12.45 -2.20 12.37
C VAL A 25 12.78 -2.08 10.88
N MET A 26 11.92 -1.39 10.13
CA MET A 26 12.14 -1.08 8.72
C MET A 26 12.50 0.40 8.51
N GLY A 27 12.22 1.26 9.49
CA GLY A 27 12.52 2.69 9.43
C GLY A 27 11.43 3.52 8.72
N ALA A 28 11.78 4.73 8.30
CA ALA A 28 10.82 5.70 7.75
C ALA A 28 10.16 5.25 6.43
N ASP A 29 10.83 4.38 5.67
CA ASP A 29 10.37 3.87 4.38
C ASP A 29 9.78 2.47 4.51
N HIS A 30 8.73 2.33 5.33
CA HIS A 30 8.00 1.07 5.53
C HIS A 30 6.64 1.10 4.79
N PRO A 31 6.58 0.77 3.48
CA PRO A 31 5.33 0.83 2.73
C PRO A 31 4.37 -0.32 3.08
N LEU A 32 3.12 0.04 3.39
CA LEU A 32 2.02 -0.91 3.56
C LEU A 32 1.13 -1.02 2.32
N ALA A 33 1.08 0.02 1.50
CA ALA A 33 0.37 -0.03 0.23
C ALA A 33 1.12 0.76 -0.85
N TRP A 34 1.04 0.26 -2.08
CA TRP A 34 1.71 0.86 -3.22
C TRP A 34 0.97 0.61 -4.53
N THR A 35 1.30 1.42 -5.53
CA THR A 35 0.84 1.25 -6.91
C THR A 35 2.01 0.93 -7.82
N ASN A 36 1.77 0.22 -8.91
CA ASN A 36 2.75 0.04 -9.96
C ASN A 36 2.06 -0.03 -11.33
N CYS A 37 2.77 0.40 -12.37
CA CYS A 37 2.32 0.23 -13.75
C CYS A 37 3.09 -0.93 -14.38
N ILE A 38 2.37 -1.89 -14.94
CA ILE A 38 2.93 -3.00 -15.72
C ILE A 38 2.36 -2.89 -17.13
N GLY A 39 3.16 -2.33 -18.05
CA GLY A 39 2.66 -1.87 -19.35
C GLY A 39 1.53 -0.85 -19.16
N LYS A 40 0.35 -1.12 -19.73
CA LYS A 40 -0.87 -0.31 -19.56
C LYS A 40 -1.71 -0.71 -18.34
N GLY A 41 -1.31 -1.79 -17.65
CA GLY A 41 -1.99 -2.31 -16.48
C GLY A 41 -1.66 -1.50 -15.23
N ARG A 42 -2.66 -1.32 -14.37
CA ARG A 42 -2.58 -0.66 -13.07
C ARG A 42 -2.63 -1.72 -11.99
N VAL A 43 -1.59 -1.77 -11.16
CA VAL A 43 -1.49 -2.67 -10.01
C VAL A 43 -1.57 -1.85 -8.75
N PHE A 44 -2.41 -2.28 -7.82
CA PHE A 44 -2.45 -1.81 -6.45
C PHE A 44 -2.22 -3.00 -5.52
N TYR A 45 -1.46 -2.79 -4.45
CA TYR A 45 -1.22 -3.76 -3.40
C TYR A 45 -1.43 -3.11 -2.03
N SER A 46 -1.97 -3.87 -1.08
CA SER A 46 -2.02 -3.52 0.33
C SER A 46 -1.64 -4.74 1.18
N ALA A 47 -0.82 -4.53 2.22
CA ALA A 47 -0.47 -5.52 3.23
C ALA A 47 -1.50 -5.62 4.37
N ILE A 48 -2.50 -4.72 4.38
CA ILE A 48 -3.55 -4.66 5.40
C ILE A 48 -4.66 -5.64 5.03
N GLY A 49 -5.15 -6.46 5.98
CA GLY A 49 -6.28 -7.37 5.74
C GLY A 49 -6.20 -8.75 6.41
N HIS A 50 -5.32 -8.96 7.39
CA HIS A 50 -5.20 -10.27 8.05
C HIS A 50 -6.47 -10.69 8.81
N MET A 51 -7.11 -9.73 9.49
CA MET A 51 -8.29 -9.96 10.33
C MET A 51 -9.55 -9.49 9.61
N PRO A 52 -10.70 -10.19 9.73
CA PRO A 52 -11.94 -9.81 9.05
C PRO A 52 -12.44 -8.42 9.47
N GLU A 53 -12.27 -8.03 10.74
CA GLU A 53 -12.67 -6.72 11.27
C GLU A 53 -11.96 -5.55 10.57
N THR A 54 -10.82 -5.80 9.93
CA THR A 54 -10.13 -4.80 9.10
C THR A 54 -11.05 -4.27 7.99
N TYR A 55 -11.94 -5.11 7.47
CA TYR A 55 -12.89 -4.74 6.41
C TYR A 55 -14.11 -3.98 6.93
N ASP A 56 -14.23 -3.80 8.24
CA ASP A 56 -15.22 -2.91 8.87
C ASP A 56 -14.64 -1.52 9.16
N GLU A 57 -13.30 -1.34 9.13
CA GLU A 57 -12.65 -0.06 9.38
C GLU A 57 -12.90 0.92 8.20
N PRO A 58 -13.58 2.06 8.43
CA PRO A 58 -14.00 2.95 7.35
C PRO A 58 -12.85 3.45 6.47
N ASN A 59 -11.69 3.71 7.06
CA ASN A 59 -10.53 4.18 6.31
C ASN A 59 -9.95 3.10 5.39
N HIS A 60 -9.97 1.83 5.84
CA HIS A 60 -9.51 0.71 5.02
C HIS A 60 -10.46 0.44 3.86
N VAL A 61 -11.78 0.45 4.12
CA VAL A 61 -12.80 0.33 3.07
C VAL A 61 -12.63 1.44 2.04
N ARG A 62 -12.46 2.69 2.48
CA ARG A 62 -12.26 3.83 1.58
C ARG A 62 -10.99 3.69 0.73
N LEU A 63 -9.91 3.16 1.30
CA LEU A 63 -8.67 2.88 0.55
C LEU A 63 -8.94 1.87 -0.57
N LEU A 64 -9.66 0.78 -0.28
CA LEU A 64 -10.00 -0.24 -1.26
C LEU A 64 -10.91 0.29 -2.36
N GLU A 65 -11.97 1.05 -2.01
CA GLU A 65 -12.86 1.69 -2.98
C GLU A 65 -12.08 2.59 -3.95
N ASN A 66 -11.21 3.45 -3.40
CA ASN A 66 -10.40 4.37 -4.20
C ASN A 66 -9.43 3.60 -5.10
N ALA A 67 -8.77 2.56 -4.57
CA ALA A 67 -7.83 1.75 -5.33
C ALA A 67 -8.50 0.98 -6.48
N ILE A 68 -9.68 0.39 -6.22
CA ILE A 68 -10.47 -0.31 -7.23
C ILE A 68 -10.93 0.67 -8.31
N SER A 69 -11.48 1.82 -7.91
CA SER A 69 -11.92 2.87 -8.85
C SER A 69 -10.78 3.35 -9.73
N TRP A 70 -9.61 3.63 -9.14
CA TRP A 70 -8.41 4.03 -9.87
C TRP A 70 -7.95 2.96 -10.86
N ALA A 71 -7.82 1.71 -10.42
CA ALA A 71 -7.37 0.62 -11.27
C ALA A 71 -8.35 0.36 -12.44
N ALA A 72 -9.65 0.50 -12.20
CA ALA A 72 -10.69 0.26 -13.20
C ALA A 72 -10.84 1.42 -14.21
N THR A 73 -10.75 2.67 -13.76
CA THR A 73 -11.25 3.81 -14.55
C THR A 73 -10.15 4.80 -14.99
N ASP A 74 -9.03 4.90 -14.28
CA ASP A 74 -7.97 5.86 -14.62
C ASP A 74 -7.04 5.30 -15.71
N THR A 75 -7.52 5.33 -16.94
CA THR A 75 -6.75 4.91 -18.12
C THR A 75 -5.49 5.76 -18.36
N SER A 76 -5.40 6.95 -17.76
CA SER A 76 -4.26 7.86 -17.92
C SER A 76 -3.10 7.55 -16.98
N ALA A 77 -3.36 6.97 -15.80
CA ALA A 77 -2.36 6.75 -14.74
C ALA A 77 -1.10 5.99 -15.19
N CYS A 78 -1.23 5.07 -16.16
CA CYS A 78 -0.12 4.27 -16.66
C CYS A 78 0.22 4.54 -18.13
N ALA A 79 -0.42 5.52 -18.77
CA ALA A 79 -0.15 5.86 -20.17
C ALA A 79 1.29 6.38 -20.40
N ALA A 80 1.89 7.00 -19.37
CA ALA A 80 3.22 7.60 -19.43
C ALA A 80 4.37 6.64 -19.01
N LYS A 81 4.07 5.44 -18.49
CA LYS A 81 5.09 4.45 -18.06
C LYS A 81 5.29 3.30 -19.07
N ALA A 82 4.69 3.39 -20.25
CA ALA A 82 4.93 2.46 -21.35
C ALA A 82 6.26 2.79 -22.02
N GLN A 83 7.36 2.28 -21.44
CA GLN A 83 8.66 2.16 -22.08
C GLN A 83 8.94 0.67 -22.30
#